data_AF-R9K2T4-F1
#
_entry.id   AF-R9K2T4-F1
#
_cell.length_a   1.000
_cell.length_b   1.000
_cell.length_c   1.000
_cell.angle_alpha   90.00
_cell.angle_beta   90.00
_cell.angle_gamma   90.00
#
_symmetry.space_group_name_H-M   'P 1'
#
loop_
_entity.id
_entity.type
_entity.pdbx_description
1 polymer ?
#
loop_
_entity_poly.entity_id
_entity_poly.type
_entity_poly.pdbx_seq_one_letter_code
_entity_poly.pdbx_strand_id
1 'polypeptide(L)'
;MTLEELAAAAGVPKARISKWKSEDKWEVRLKEAPKKKGGQRGNKNAAGRTPKKDGNKNAVTHGAFAQAGIEDIDPEKAAAITATKPGKSIEKMTEELKSLLVRKAYLEGLLQQYTAPEAEGAFYADKLVHMAVPKTLEELQGEQDSGIDTGQVKDPEGGTEKLKTAMKTIIKSSAFDRAMKVEAELNRLHGRIIKQIDSIKSYEMEERRLSLEERKYQLAKQKLTGEIIVDDETEEIIDDLMDGN
;
A
#
# COMPACT_ATOMS: atom_id res chain seq x y z
N MET A 1 34.80 22.29 -39.04
CA MET A 1 34.52 22.39 -40.48
C MET A 1 34.88 23.79 -40.93
N THR A 2 35.84 23.92 -41.82
CA THR A 2 36.32 25.21 -42.35
C THR A 2 35.49 25.65 -43.56
N LEU A 3 35.57 26.93 -43.95
CA LEU A 3 34.84 27.45 -45.12
C LEU A 3 35.31 26.80 -46.44
N GLU A 4 36.57 26.39 -46.49
CA GLU A 4 37.19 25.72 -47.64
C GLU A 4 36.69 24.28 -47.79
N GLU A 5 36.56 23.55 -46.68
CA GLU A 5 35.94 22.23 -46.67
C GLU A 5 34.47 22.28 -47.13
N LEU A 6 33.73 23.30 -46.69
CA LEU A 6 32.33 23.49 -47.13
C LEU A 6 32.24 23.82 -48.63
N ALA A 7 33.19 24.63 -49.13
CA ALA A 7 33.29 25.00 -50.55
C ALA A 7 33.62 23.81 -51.43
N ALA A 8 34.57 22.98 -51.02
CA ALA A 8 34.91 21.74 -51.71
C ALA A 8 33.73 20.76 -51.72
N ALA A 9 33.04 20.58 -50.58
CA ALA A 9 31.89 19.68 -50.49
C ALA A 9 30.69 20.13 -51.35
N ALA A 10 30.49 21.44 -51.50
CA ALA A 10 29.41 22.00 -52.31
C ALA A 10 29.80 22.24 -53.78
N GLY A 11 31.07 22.06 -54.17
CA GLY A 11 31.57 22.26 -55.53
C GLY A 11 31.56 23.72 -56.01
N VAL A 12 31.54 24.69 -55.10
CA VAL A 12 31.46 26.13 -55.42
C VAL A 12 32.68 26.88 -54.88
N PRO A 13 33.14 27.97 -55.53
CA PRO A 13 34.24 28.76 -55.00
C PRO A 13 33.94 29.32 -53.61
N LYS A 14 34.96 29.39 -52.75
CA LYS A 14 34.88 29.92 -51.37
C LYS A 14 34.17 31.28 -51.27
N ALA A 15 34.42 32.17 -52.25
CA ALA A 15 33.78 33.48 -52.32
C ALA A 15 32.25 33.41 -52.42
N ARG A 16 31.72 32.38 -53.11
CA ARG A 16 30.27 32.18 -53.26
C ARG A 16 29.62 31.80 -51.94
N ILE A 17 30.23 30.87 -51.21
CA ILE A 17 29.77 30.47 -49.88
C ILE A 17 29.88 31.62 -48.88
N SER A 18 30.96 32.40 -48.94
CA SER A 18 31.11 33.58 -48.08
C SER A 18 30.00 34.60 -48.34
N LYS A 19 29.65 34.82 -49.62
CA LYS A 19 28.54 35.69 -50.01
C LYS A 19 27.20 35.18 -49.49
N TRP A 20 26.88 33.90 -49.67
CA TRP A 20 25.66 33.29 -49.13
C TRP A 20 25.60 33.36 -47.60
N LYS A 21 26.70 33.07 -46.91
CA LYS A 21 26.77 33.18 -45.44
C LYS A 21 26.38 34.58 -44.94
N SER A 22 26.76 35.62 -45.70
CA SER A 22 26.40 37.01 -45.40
C SER A 22 24.97 37.39 -45.82
N GLU A 23 24.55 37.05 -47.05
CA GLU A 23 23.22 37.37 -47.58
C GLU A 23 22.12 36.70 -46.77
N ASP A 24 22.29 35.41 -46.45
CA ASP A 24 21.33 34.63 -45.69
C ASP A 24 21.52 34.76 -44.17
N LYS A 25 22.44 35.63 -43.72
CA LYS A 25 22.73 35.94 -42.31
C LYS A 25 22.86 34.67 -41.45
N TRP A 26 23.64 33.70 -41.92
CA TRP A 26 23.72 32.36 -41.30
C TRP A 26 24.08 32.42 -39.81
N GLU A 27 24.93 33.36 -39.40
CA GLU A 27 25.30 33.53 -37.99
C GLU A 27 24.13 33.98 -37.10
N VAL A 28 23.22 34.79 -37.64
CA VAL A 28 22.01 35.22 -36.93
C VAL A 28 21.07 34.03 -36.80
N ARG A 29 20.82 33.29 -37.89
CA ARG A 29 19.97 32.10 -37.87
C ARG A 29 20.51 30.98 -36.98
N LEU A 30 21.82 30.80 -36.90
CA LEU A 30 22.45 29.83 -35.99
C LEU A 30 22.31 30.24 -34.51
N LYS A 31 22.25 31.54 -34.20
CA LYS A 31 21.98 32.04 -32.85
C LYS A 31 20.50 31.91 -32.46
N GLU A 32 19.61 32.11 -33.42
CA GLU A 32 18.15 31.98 -33.25
C GLU A 32 17.68 30.52 -33.27
N ALA A 33 18.51 29.59 -33.76
CA ALA A 33 18.19 28.18 -33.78
C ALA A 33 17.90 27.67 -32.35
N PRO A 34 16.77 26.99 -32.13
CA PRO A 34 16.40 26.50 -30.81
C PRO A 34 17.45 25.49 -30.32
N LYS A 35 18.09 25.79 -29.19
CA LYS A 35 19.04 24.86 -28.55
C LYS A 35 18.30 23.56 -28.21
N LYS A 36 18.94 22.41 -28.46
CA LYS A 36 18.40 21.09 -28.05
C LYS A 36 18.06 21.14 -26.55
N LYS A 37 16.79 20.96 -26.22
CA LYS A 37 16.33 20.78 -24.84
C LYS A 37 16.95 19.48 -24.31
N GLY A 38 17.81 19.60 -23.33
CA GLY A 38 18.49 18.49 -22.68
C GLY A 38 19.19 18.97 -21.42
N GLY A 39 19.65 18.01 -20.61
CA GLY A 39 20.45 18.31 -19.42
C GLY A 39 21.72 19.11 -19.75
N GLN A 40 22.32 19.71 -18.73
CA GLN A 40 23.56 20.49 -18.85
C GLN A 40 24.61 19.72 -19.66
N ARG A 41 25.28 20.39 -20.61
CA ARG A 41 26.25 19.74 -21.51
C ARG A 41 27.36 19.09 -20.68
N GLY A 42 27.44 17.75 -20.70
CA GLY A 42 28.37 16.97 -19.86
C GLY A 42 27.73 16.28 -18.66
N ASN A 43 26.43 16.48 -18.41
CA ASN A 43 25.70 15.80 -17.34
C ASN A 43 25.49 14.32 -17.68
N LYS A 44 26.17 13.44 -16.93
CA LYS A 44 26.06 11.98 -17.01
C LYS A 44 25.08 11.39 -15.99
N ASN A 45 24.31 12.19 -15.25
CA ASN A 45 23.38 11.70 -14.23
C ASN A 45 22.25 10.84 -14.81
N ALA A 46 22.01 10.89 -16.12
CA ALA A 46 21.10 10.01 -16.85
C ALA A 46 21.83 8.97 -17.74
N ALA A 47 23.16 8.91 -17.70
CA ALA A 47 23.94 7.93 -18.44
C ALA A 47 24.08 6.64 -17.61
N GLY A 48 23.21 5.67 -17.87
CA GLY A 48 23.19 4.37 -17.19
C GLY A 48 21.78 3.88 -16.90
N ARG A 49 21.65 2.58 -16.58
CA ARG A 49 20.39 2.00 -16.08
C ARG A 49 20.02 2.76 -14.81
N THR A 50 18.91 3.51 -14.83
CA THR A 50 18.42 4.20 -13.64
C THR A 50 18.07 3.15 -12.57
N PRO A 51 18.59 3.23 -11.34
CA PRO A 51 18.30 2.28 -10.25
C PRO A 51 16.82 2.17 -9.89
N LYS A 52 15.98 3.07 -10.43
CA LYS A 52 14.53 3.07 -10.24
C LYS A 52 13.86 1.77 -10.71
N LYS A 53 14.45 1.03 -11.66
CA LYS A 53 13.87 -0.24 -12.14
C LYS A 53 14.02 -1.42 -11.18
N ASP A 54 14.98 -1.38 -10.25
CA ASP A 54 15.24 -2.47 -9.31
C ASP A 54 14.94 -2.08 -7.84
N GLY A 55 14.15 -1.02 -7.62
CA GLY A 55 13.70 -0.62 -6.28
C GLY A 55 14.77 0.12 -5.46
N ASN A 56 15.09 1.35 -5.84
CA ASN A 56 15.96 2.21 -5.03
C ASN A 56 15.32 2.53 -3.66
N LYS A 57 15.85 1.93 -2.59
CA LYS A 57 15.41 2.15 -1.20
C LYS A 57 16.15 3.30 -0.49
N ASN A 58 17.07 4.01 -1.14
CA ASN A 58 17.90 5.03 -0.49
C ASN A 58 17.13 6.27 0.02
N ALA A 59 15.92 6.53 -0.50
CA ALA A 59 15.06 7.62 -0.05
C ALA A 59 14.01 7.17 0.99
N VAL A 60 14.04 5.90 1.41
CA VAL A 60 13.11 5.36 2.39
C VAL A 60 13.57 5.81 3.77
N THR A 61 12.78 6.66 4.42
CA THR A 61 13.08 7.17 5.76
C THR A 61 12.55 6.23 6.84
N HIS A 62 11.24 6.15 6.98
CA HIS A 62 10.55 5.33 8.00
C HIS A 62 9.89 4.08 7.43
N GLY A 63 10.11 3.74 6.15
CA GLY A 63 9.61 2.49 5.55
C GLY A 63 8.12 2.46 5.20
N ALA A 64 7.28 3.27 5.87
CA ALA A 64 5.81 3.20 5.74
C ALA A 64 5.29 3.43 4.31
N PHE A 65 6.01 4.19 3.49
CA PHE A 65 5.67 4.47 2.09
C PHE A 65 6.61 3.77 1.09
N ALA A 66 7.44 2.82 1.56
CA ALA A 66 8.31 2.06 0.68
C ALA A 66 7.49 1.09 -0.19
N GLN A 67 7.94 0.89 -1.43
CA GLN A 67 7.41 -0.18 -2.26
C GLN A 67 7.92 -1.52 -1.71
N ALA A 68 7.02 -2.31 -1.11
CA ALA A 68 7.34 -3.61 -0.54
C ALA A 68 7.38 -4.70 -1.62
N GLY A 69 8.46 -5.50 -1.63
CA GLY A 69 8.54 -6.76 -2.37
C GLY A 69 8.18 -7.95 -1.50
N ILE A 70 7.97 -9.12 -2.11
CA ILE A 70 7.76 -10.40 -1.38
C ILE A 70 9.00 -10.75 -0.54
N GLU A 71 10.19 -10.37 -1.03
CA GLU A 71 11.48 -10.52 -0.35
C GLU A 71 11.62 -9.69 0.94
N ASP A 72 10.79 -8.66 1.11
CA ASP A 72 10.82 -7.75 2.27
C ASP A 72 9.94 -8.24 3.43
N ILE A 73 9.24 -9.37 3.25
CA ILE A 73 8.29 -9.93 4.21
C ILE A 73 8.87 -11.24 4.76
N ASP A 74 8.47 -11.58 5.99
CA ASP A 74 8.76 -12.88 6.58
C ASP A 74 8.49 -14.05 5.60
N PRO A 75 9.43 -15.01 5.47
CA PRO A 75 9.35 -16.05 4.45
C PRO A 75 8.10 -16.94 4.57
N GLU A 76 7.55 -17.13 5.78
CA GLU A 76 6.32 -17.89 6.00
C GLU A 76 5.11 -17.15 5.42
N LYS A 77 5.03 -15.83 5.67
CA LYS A 77 3.98 -14.97 5.11
C LYS A 77 4.13 -14.81 3.60
N ALA A 78 5.35 -14.70 3.11
CA ALA A 78 5.66 -14.68 1.68
C ALA A 78 5.13 -15.96 0.99
N ALA A 79 5.44 -17.13 1.56
CA ALA A 79 4.93 -18.41 1.07
C ALA A 79 3.40 -18.48 1.09
N ALA A 80 2.74 -18.00 2.15
CA ALA A 80 1.28 -17.95 2.24
C ALA A 80 0.66 -17.04 1.15
N ILE A 81 1.23 -15.86 0.91
CA ILE A 81 0.78 -14.95 -0.15
C ILE A 81 0.99 -15.57 -1.53
N THR A 82 2.13 -16.21 -1.80
CA THR A 82 2.37 -16.90 -3.08
C THR A 82 1.48 -18.13 -3.26
N ALA A 83 1.16 -18.86 -2.20
CA ALA A 83 0.24 -20.00 -2.21
C ALA A 83 -1.23 -19.62 -2.40
N THR A 84 -1.55 -18.32 -2.35
CA THR A 84 -2.90 -17.80 -2.51
C THR A 84 -3.37 -17.98 -3.96
N LYS A 85 -4.08 -19.08 -4.24
CA LYS A 85 -4.58 -19.40 -5.59
C LYS A 85 -5.72 -18.47 -6.06
N PRO A 86 -5.80 -18.15 -7.37
CA PRO A 86 -6.97 -17.51 -7.97
C PRO A 86 -8.17 -18.48 -7.94
N GLY A 87 -9.39 -17.95 -7.84
CA GLY A 87 -10.64 -18.74 -7.85
C GLY A 87 -11.29 -18.94 -6.47
N LYS A 88 -10.57 -18.75 -5.36
CA LYS A 88 -11.14 -18.75 -4.00
C LYS A 88 -11.57 -17.37 -3.49
N SER A 89 -11.90 -16.47 -4.42
CA SER A 89 -12.17 -15.07 -4.09
C SER A 89 -13.41 -14.93 -3.22
N ILE A 90 -14.48 -15.66 -3.53
CA ILE A 90 -15.72 -15.65 -2.73
C ILE A 90 -15.51 -16.19 -1.32
N GLU A 91 -14.80 -17.32 -1.16
CA GLU A 91 -14.48 -17.89 0.15
C GLU A 91 -13.75 -16.86 1.03
N LYS A 92 -12.70 -16.23 0.50
CA LYS A 92 -11.95 -15.18 1.21
C LYS A 92 -12.80 -13.96 1.54
N MET A 93 -13.66 -13.53 0.61
CA MET A 93 -14.55 -12.40 0.86
C MET A 93 -15.54 -12.71 1.99
N THR A 94 -16.06 -13.94 2.05
CA THR A 94 -16.95 -14.39 3.14
C THR A 94 -16.22 -14.56 4.47
N GLU A 95 -14.97 -15.02 4.46
CA GLU A 95 -14.13 -15.12 5.66
C GLU A 95 -13.82 -13.74 6.23
N GLU A 96 -13.46 -12.78 5.38
CA GLU A 96 -13.29 -11.38 5.76
C GLU A 96 -14.59 -10.81 6.34
N LEU A 97 -15.74 -11.03 5.71
CA LEU A 97 -17.03 -10.62 6.24
C LEU A 97 -17.30 -11.22 7.63
N LYS A 98 -17.02 -12.51 7.85
CA LYS A 98 -17.15 -13.15 9.16
C LYS A 98 -16.26 -12.47 10.20
N SER A 99 -15.00 -12.19 9.85
CA SER A 99 -14.07 -11.49 10.74
C SER A 99 -14.57 -10.09 11.13
N LEU A 100 -15.15 -9.35 10.17
CA LEU A 100 -15.73 -8.03 10.41
C LEU A 100 -16.95 -8.12 11.31
N LEU A 101 -17.81 -9.12 11.12
CA LEU A 101 -18.99 -9.36 11.97
C LEU A 101 -18.61 -9.74 13.41
N VAL A 102 -17.59 -10.57 13.60
CA VAL A 102 -17.05 -10.87 14.94
C VAL A 102 -16.55 -9.60 15.61
N ARG A 103 -15.79 -8.77 14.87
CA ARG A 103 -15.30 -7.51 15.39
C ARG A 103 -16.44 -6.52 15.69
N LYS A 104 -17.51 -6.50 14.91
CA LYS A 104 -18.73 -5.74 15.17
C LYS A 104 -19.34 -6.13 16.52
N ALA A 105 -19.62 -7.42 16.71
CA ALA A 105 -20.22 -7.93 17.94
C ALA A 105 -19.36 -7.61 19.18
N TYR A 106 -18.04 -7.70 19.05
CA TYR A 106 -17.12 -7.32 20.12
C TYR A 106 -17.19 -5.83 20.48
N LEU A 107 -17.20 -4.94 19.48
CA LEU A 107 -17.30 -3.50 19.71
C LEU A 107 -18.68 -3.10 20.27
N GLU A 108 -19.75 -3.75 19.82
CA GLU A 108 -21.10 -3.56 20.37
C GLU A 108 -21.16 -3.98 21.86
N GLY A 109 -20.54 -5.10 22.22
CA GLY A 109 -20.44 -5.54 23.61
C GLY A 109 -19.62 -4.57 24.48
N LEU A 110 -18.51 -4.04 23.97
CA LEU A 110 -17.73 -2.99 24.64
C LEU A 110 -18.53 -1.70 24.81
N LEU A 111 -19.28 -1.30 23.78
CA LEU A 111 -20.10 -0.10 23.84
C LEU A 111 -21.16 -0.25 24.93
N GLN A 112 -21.85 -1.40 24.99
CA GLN A 112 -22.81 -1.70 26.07
C GLN A 112 -22.18 -1.60 27.45
N GLN A 113 -20.94 -2.10 27.64
CA GLN A 113 -20.24 -2.00 28.91
C GLN A 113 -19.93 -0.54 29.30
N TYR A 114 -19.52 0.29 28.35
CA TYR A 114 -19.19 1.69 28.64
C TYR A 114 -20.40 2.62 28.72
N THR A 115 -21.53 2.25 28.10
CA THR A 115 -22.81 2.97 28.17
C THR A 115 -23.67 2.53 29.36
N ALA A 116 -23.32 1.44 30.05
CA ALA A 116 -24.02 1.00 31.25
C ALA A 116 -23.99 2.08 32.35
N PRO A 117 -25.09 2.24 33.13
CA PRO A 117 -25.16 3.26 34.19
C PRO A 117 -24.09 3.07 35.28
N GLU A 118 -23.60 1.85 35.47
CA GLU A 118 -22.54 1.49 36.41
C GLU A 118 -21.16 2.03 35.98
N ALA A 119 -20.96 2.24 34.67
CA ALA A 119 -19.73 2.81 34.13
C ALA A 119 -19.75 4.35 34.12
N GLU A 120 -20.89 4.96 34.43
CA GLU A 120 -21.04 6.41 34.43
C GLU A 120 -20.20 7.03 35.56
N GLY A 121 -19.21 7.85 35.19
CA GLY A 121 -18.22 8.40 36.13
C GLY A 121 -17.00 7.50 36.40
N ALA A 122 -16.93 6.31 35.80
CA ALA A 122 -15.74 5.46 35.86
C ALA A 122 -14.61 6.02 34.98
N PHE A 123 -13.39 5.99 35.52
CA PHE A 123 -12.19 6.44 34.82
C PHE A 123 -11.26 5.27 34.51
N TYR A 124 -10.89 5.14 33.25
CA TYR A 124 -10.03 4.06 32.77
C TYR A 124 -8.65 4.61 32.39
N ALA A 125 -7.57 3.95 32.81
CA ALA A 125 -6.22 4.34 32.40
C ALA A 125 -6.01 4.04 30.90
N ASP A 126 -5.72 5.07 30.11
CA ASP A 126 -5.44 4.95 28.66
C ASP A 126 -3.92 4.90 28.42
N LYS A 127 -3.16 5.79 29.10
CA LYS A 127 -1.69 5.87 28.94
C LYS A 127 -0.99 6.08 30.29
N LEU A 128 0.18 5.46 30.42
CA LEU A 128 1.11 5.67 31.51
C LEU A 128 2.34 6.40 30.96
N VAL A 129 2.52 7.65 31.38
CA VAL A 129 3.69 8.45 31.01
C VAL A 129 4.64 8.47 32.19
N HIS A 130 5.85 7.95 31.98
CA HIS A 130 6.93 7.99 32.94
C HIS A 130 7.87 9.15 32.61
N MET A 131 8.05 10.08 33.53
CA MET A 131 9.11 11.08 33.45
C MET A 131 10.38 10.46 34.04
N ALA A 132 11.29 10.05 33.15
CA ALA A 132 12.60 9.55 33.53
C ALA A 132 13.58 10.72 33.66
N VAL A 133 14.27 10.79 34.80
CA VAL A 133 15.28 11.82 35.09
C VAL A 133 16.58 11.12 35.46
N PRO A 134 17.76 11.63 35.03
CA PRO A 134 19.04 11.08 35.46
C PRO A 134 19.16 11.06 36.99
N LYS A 135 19.71 9.99 37.56
CA LYS A 135 20.06 9.95 38.99
C LYS A 135 21.19 10.94 39.27
N THR A 136 21.12 11.63 40.41
CA THR A 136 22.19 12.52 40.84
C THR A 136 23.37 11.72 41.41
N LEU A 137 24.55 12.34 41.48
CA LEU A 137 25.78 11.67 41.97
C LEU A 137 25.65 11.20 43.43
N GLU A 138 24.97 11.96 44.28
CA GLU A 138 24.72 11.60 45.69
C GLU A 138 23.83 10.37 45.84
N GLU A 139 22.81 10.22 44.97
CA GLU A 139 21.93 9.05 44.98
C GLU A 139 22.66 7.80 44.48
N LEU A 140 23.57 7.96 43.51
CA LEU A 140 24.44 6.88 43.03
C LEU A 140 25.47 6.43 44.07
N GLN A 141 25.94 7.34 44.93
CA GLN A 141 26.83 7.02 46.06
C GLN A 141 26.05 6.36 47.20
N GLY A 142 24.86 6.88 47.53
CA GLY A 142 23.97 6.29 48.53
C GLY A 142 23.51 4.87 48.18
N GLU A 143 23.28 4.55 46.90
CA GLU A 143 23.01 3.18 46.44
C GLU A 143 24.21 2.24 46.58
N GLN A 144 25.43 2.74 46.37
CA GLN A 144 26.66 1.96 46.57
C GLN A 144 26.91 1.68 48.05
N ASP A 145 26.60 2.63 48.93
CA ASP A 145 26.79 2.49 50.38
C ASP A 145 25.67 1.67 51.07
N SER A 146 24.43 1.74 50.56
CA SER A 146 23.27 1.05 51.15
C SER A 146 23.01 -0.35 50.56
N GLY A 147 23.52 -0.64 49.36
CA GLY A 147 23.35 -1.94 48.70
C GLY A 147 21.92 -2.24 48.22
N ILE A 148 21.01 -1.26 48.26
CA ILE A 148 19.61 -1.40 47.84
C ILE A 148 19.46 -0.74 46.46
N ASP A 149 19.24 -1.55 45.42
CA ASP A 149 19.05 -1.06 44.05
C ASP A 149 17.66 -0.41 43.90
N THR A 150 17.60 0.92 43.77
CA THR A 150 16.37 1.62 43.44
C THR A 150 16.17 1.49 41.92
N GLY A 151 15.39 0.49 41.53
CA GLY A 151 15.24 0.02 40.15
C GLY A 151 15.48 1.06 39.04
N GLN A 152 16.41 0.76 38.14
CA GLN A 152 16.77 1.61 37.02
C GLN A 152 15.77 1.47 35.87
N VAL A 153 15.41 2.59 35.26
CA VAL A 153 14.68 2.58 33.99
C VAL A 153 15.70 2.51 32.87
N LYS A 154 15.52 1.55 31.96
CA LYS A 154 16.35 1.42 30.77
C LYS A 154 16.06 2.59 29.83
N ASP A 155 17.10 3.31 29.44
CA ASP A 155 17.01 4.41 28.49
C ASP A 155 16.48 3.90 27.13
N PRO A 156 15.36 4.42 26.61
CA PRO A 156 14.88 4.08 25.27
C PRO A 156 15.86 4.50 24.16
N GLU A 157 16.70 5.52 24.37
CA GLU A 157 17.73 5.97 23.42
C GLU A 157 19.07 5.23 23.60
N GLY A 158 19.16 4.32 24.57
CA GLY A 158 20.36 3.50 24.79
C GLY A 158 21.54 4.24 25.41
N GLY A 159 21.30 5.37 26.08
CA GLY A 159 22.31 6.08 26.86
C GLY A 159 22.81 5.27 28.06
N THR A 160 24.01 5.62 28.52
CA THR A 160 24.67 4.99 29.69
C THR A 160 24.19 5.58 31.02
N GLU A 161 23.28 6.55 31.00
CA GLU A 161 22.82 7.23 32.20
C GLU A 161 21.81 6.38 32.96
N LYS A 162 22.03 6.26 34.28
CA LYS A 162 21.10 5.57 35.17
C LYS A 162 19.92 6.50 35.44
N LEU A 163 18.79 6.23 34.81
CA LEU A 163 17.57 7.02 34.97
C LEU A 163 16.69 6.48 36.09
N LYS A 164 16.04 7.38 36.84
CA LYS A 164 14.97 7.09 37.79
C LYS A 164 13.64 7.63 37.27
N THR A 165 12.53 6.98 37.59
CA THR A 165 11.20 7.58 37.37
C THR A 165 10.95 8.66 38.41
N ALA A 166 11.02 9.93 38.01
CA ALA A 166 10.73 11.06 38.89
C ALA A 166 9.21 11.30 39.03
N MET A 167 8.44 11.10 37.96
CA MET A 167 6.98 11.27 37.99
C MET A 167 6.28 10.21 37.13
N LYS A 168 5.13 9.73 37.61
CA LYS A 168 4.25 8.83 36.86
C LYS A 168 2.90 9.52 36.65
N THR A 169 2.61 9.91 35.42
CA THR A 169 1.34 10.54 35.05
C THR A 169 0.44 9.49 34.39
N ILE A 170 -0.73 9.26 34.99
CA ILE A 170 -1.74 8.33 34.46
C ILE A 170 -2.79 9.15 33.71
N ILE A 171 -2.79 9.07 32.39
CA ILE A 171 -3.83 9.68 31.57
C ILE A 171 -5.04 8.76 31.63
N LYS A 172 -6.10 9.23 32.28
CA LYS A 172 -7.38 8.52 32.37
C LYS A 172 -8.36 9.08 31.35
N SER A 173 -9.15 8.20 30.74
CA SER A 173 -10.28 8.54 29.89
C SER A 173 -11.57 8.19 30.62
N SER A 174 -12.61 9.03 30.46
CA SER A 174 -13.95 8.71 30.95
C SER A 174 -14.53 7.50 30.19
N ALA A 175 -15.50 6.81 30.79
CA ALA A 175 -16.32 5.82 30.10
C ALA A 175 -16.94 6.40 28.82
N PHE A 176 -17.42 7.65 28.87
CA PHE A 176 -17.99 8.36 27.72
C PHE A 176 -16.99 8.54 26.58
N ASP A 177 -15.75 8.98 26.87
CA ASP A 177 -14.70 9.15 25.85
C ASP A 177 -14.36 7.82 25.17
N ARG A 178 -14.38 6.72 25.92
CA ARG A 178 -14.16 5.37 25.38
C ARG A 178 -15.34 4.92 24.52
N ALA A 179 -16.57 5.12 24.99
CA ALA A 179 -17.77 4.85 24.22
C ALA A 179 -17.73 5.59 22.88
N MET A 180 -17.41 6.89 22.88
CA MET A 180 -17.30 7.70 21.66
C MET A 180 -16.23 7.17 20.69
N LYS A 181 -15.05 6.74 21.20
CA LYS A 181 -14.02 6.10 20.37
C LYS A 181 -14.51 4.78 19.77
N VAL A 182 -15.20 3.95 20.57
CA VAL A 182 -15.76 2.67 20.13
C VAL A 182 -16.84 2.88 19.07
N GLU A 183 -17.72 3.86 19.23
CA GLU A 183 -18.73 4.24 18.23
C GLU A 183 -18.12 4.68 16.91
N ALA A 184 -17.07 5.51 16.95
CA ALA A 184 -16.37 5.95 15.74
C ALA A 184 -15.74 4.76 14.98
N GLU A 185 -15.13 3.82 15.70
CA GLU A 185 -14.61 2.57 15.11
C GLU A 185 -15.73 1.67 14.58
N LEU A 186 -16.86 1.59 15.29
CA LEU A 186 -18.03 0.83 14.85
C LEU A 186 -18.60 1.39 13.53
N ASN A 187 -18.66 2.71 13.37
CA ASN A 187 -19.08 3.36 12.12
C ASN A 187 -18.11 3.09 10.97
N ARG A 188 -16.80 3.15 11.21
CA ARG A 188 -15.79 2.76 10.21
C ARG A 188 -15.93 1.30 9.81
N LEU A 189 -16.25 0.43 10.77
CA LEU A 189 -16.45 -1.00 10.53
C LEU A 189 -17.75 -1.25 9.76
N HIS A 190 -18.85 -0.56 10.07
CA HIS A 190 -20.09 -0.61 9.30
C HIS A 190 -19.86 -0.26 7.83
N GLY A 191 -19.11 0.81 7.55
CA GLY A 191 -18.77 1.17 6.17
C GLY A 191 -17.96 0.09 5.43
N ARG A 192 -17.07 -0.62 6.13
CA ARG A 192 -16.31 -1.76 5.58
C ARG A 192 -17.20 -2.98 5.33
N ILE A 193 -18.09 -3.31 6.28
CA ILE A 193 -19.06 -4.40 6.12
C ILE A 193 -19.94 -4.16 4.89
N ILE A 194 -20.50 -2.96 4.74
CA ILE A 194 -21.36 -2.62 3.59
C ILE A 194 -20.60 -2.83 2.29
N LYS A 195 -19.38 -2.29 2.17
CA LYS A 195 -18.54 -2.46 0.97
C LYS A 195 -18.23 -3.93 0.68
N GLN A 196 -17.98 -4.73 1.71
CA GLN A 196 -17.71 -6.15 1.54
C GLN A 196 -18.94 -6.90 1.04
N ILE A 197 -20.12 -6.60 1.62
CA ILE A 197 -21.39 -7.17 1.17
C ILE A 197 -21.68 -6.77 -0.28
N ASP A 198 -21.45 -5.51 -0.65
CA ASP A 198 -21.65 -5.05 -2.04
C ASP A 198 -20.69 -5.76 -3.01
N SER A 199 -19.44 -6.00 -2.60
CA SER A 199 -18.46 -6.75 -3.39
C SER A 199 -18.88 -8.21 -3.58
N ILE A 200 -19.37 -8.86 -2.53
CA ILE A 200 -19.92 -10.22 -2.59
C ILE A 200 -21.13 -10.28 -3.54
N LYS A 201 -22.10 -9.38 -3.38
CA LYS A 201 -23.27 -9.32 -4.26
C LYS A 201 -22.88 -9.10 -5.72
N SER A 202 -21.91 -8.23 -5.98
CA SER A 202 -21.41 -7.99 -7.34
C SER A 202 -20.78 -9.26 -7.93
N TYR A 203 -20.02 -10.02 -7.14
CA TYR A 203 -19.44 -11.29 -7.57
C TYR A 203 -20.53 -12.31 -7.91
N GLU A 204 -21.53 -12.49 -7.03
CA GLU A 204 -22.66 -13.42 -7.26
C GLU A 204 -23.49 -13.05 -8.50
N MET A 205 -23.70 -11.75 -8.74
CA MET A 205 -24.42 -11.28 -9.93
C MET A 205 -23.63 -11.54 -11.22
N GLU A 206 -22.31 -11.34 -11.20
CA GLU A 206 -21.45 -11.62 -12.34
C GLU A 206 -21.37 -13.12 -12.62
N GLU A 207 -21.30 -13.96 -11.58
CA GLU A 207 -21.32 -15.42 -11.70
C GLU A 207 -22.63 -15.93 -12.34
N ARG A 208 -23.78 -15.41 -11.88
CA ARG A 208 -25.08 -15.72 -12.51
C ARG A 208 -25.15 -15.26 -13.95
N ARG A 209 -24.59 -14.09 -14.26
CA ARG A 209 -24.55 -13.57 -15.63
C ARG A 209 -23.69 -14.46 -16.53
N LEU A 210 -22.52 -14.87 -16.07
CA LEU A 210 -21.62 -15.75 -16.79
C LEU A 210 -22.31 -17.10 -17.10
N SER A 211 -22.94 -17.71 -16.09
CA SER A 211 -23.70 -18.95 -16.28
C SER A 211 -24.85 -18.82 -17.29
N LEU A 212 -25.56 -17.68 -17.29
CA LEU A 212 -26.59 -17.41 -18.30
C LEU A 212 -26.00 -17.20 -19.70
N GLU A 213 -24.83 -16.57 -19.81
CA GLU A 213 -24.13 -16.41 -21.10
C GLU A 213 -23.61 -17.76 -21.62
N GLU A 214 -23.09 -18.64 -20.75
CA GLU A 214 -22.70 -20.01 -21.08
C GLU A 214 -23.87 -20.84 -21.60
N ARG A 215 -25.02 -20.82 -20.89
CA ARG A 215 -26.25 -21.49 -21.35
C ARG A 215 -26.73 -20.98 -22.70
N LYS A 216 -26.73 -19.65 -22.90
CA LYS A 216 -27.09 -19.06 -24.20
C LYS A 216 -26.14 -19.52 -25.31
N TYR A 217 -24.85 -19.62 -25.01
CA TYR A 217 -23.85 -20.10 -25.95
C TYR A 217 -24.06 -21.59 -26.29
N GLN A 218 -24.31 -22.44 -25.29
CA GLN A 218 -24.60 -23.86 -25.50
C GLN A 218 -25.85 -24.05 -26.35
N LEU A 219 -26.93 -23.32 -26.06
CA LEU A 219 -28.17 -23.35 -26.85
C LEU A 219 -27.94 -22.85 -28.29
N ALA A 220 -27.12 -21.81 -28.48
CA ALA A 220 -26.75 -21.35 -29.82
C ALA A 220 -25.93 -22.40 -30.60
N LYS A 221 -25.03 -23.11 -29.91
CA LYS A 221 -24.25 -24.22 -30.47
C LYS A 221 -25.16 -25.37 -30.91
N GLN A 222 -26.08 -25.81 -30.05
CA GLN A 222 -27.07 -26.85 -30.38
C GLN A 222 -27.95 -26.46 -31.58
N LYS A 223 -28.42 -25.20 -31.64
CA LYS A 223 -29.20 -24.68 -32.78
C LYS A 223 -28.41 -24.70 -34.09
N LEU A 224 -27.09 -24.49 -34.03
CA LEU A 224 -26.23 -24.49 -35.21
C LEU A 224 -25.86 -25.90 -35.67
N THR A 225 -25.60 -26.82 -34.74
CA THR A 225 -25.23 -28.21 -35.05
C THR A 225 -26.43 -29.09 -35.35
N GLY A 226 -27.62 -28.74 -34.84
CA GLY A 226 -28.85 -29.53 -35.00
C GLY A 226 -28.89 -30.82 -34.16
N GLU A 227 -27.84 -31.08 -33.38
CA GLU A 227 -27.76 -32.18 -32.43
C GLU A 227 -28.33 -31.72 -31.08
N ILE A 228 -29.47 -32.28 -30.71
CA ILE A 228 -30.06 -32.13 -29.36
C ILE A 228 -29.50 -33.28 -28.53
N ILE A 229 -28.73 -32.94 -27.50
CA ILE A 229 -28.23 -33.93 -26.54
C ILE A 229 -29.37 -34.16 -25.54
N VAL A 230 -29.96 -35.34 -25.59
CA VAL A 230 -31.05 -35.78 -24.73
C VAL A 230 -30.47 -36.72 -23.69
N ASP A 231 -30.88 -36.57 -22.43
CA ASP A 231 -30.49 -37.47 -21.37
C ASP A 231 -31.17 -38.84 -21.58
N ASP A 232 -30.36 -39.90 -21.74
CA ASP A 232 -30.85 -41.26 -21.97
C ASP A 232 -31.66 -41.81 -20.78
N GLU A 233 -31.56 -41.20 -19.58
CA GLU A 233 -32.26 -41.67 -18.37
C GLU A 233 -33.56 -40.90 -18.09
N THR A 234 -33.66 -39.64 -18.50
CA THR A 234 -34.84 -38.77 -18.23
C THR A 234 -35.62 -38.38 -19.48
N GLU A 235 -35.10 -38.67 -20.68
CA GLU A 235 -35.63 -38.20 -21.97
C GLU A 235 -35.78 -36.66 -22.06
N GLU A 236 -35.17 -35.91 -21.15
CA GLU A 236 -35.16 -34.45 -21.15
C GLU A 236 -33.98 -33.91 -21.97
N ILE A 237 -34.18 -32.73 -22.59
CA ILE A 237 -33.12 -32.02 -23.31
C ILE A 237 -32.07 -31.56 -22.28
N ILE A 238 -30.82 -31.97 -22.47
CA ILE A 238 -29.71 -31.52 -21.63
C ILE A 238 -29.33 -30.10 -22.09
N ASP A 239 -29.85 -29.11 -21.37
CA ASP A 239 -29.54 -27.69 -21.54
C ASP A 239 -28.21 -27.28 -20.87
N ASP A 240 -27.71 -28.09 -19.92
CA ASP A 240 -26.42 -27.92 -19.25
C ASP A 240 -25.55 -29.15 -19.52
N LEU A 241 -24.75 -29.14 -20.59
CA LEU A 241 -23.56 -30.01 -20.59
C LEU A 241 -22.59 -29.38 -19.61
N MET A 242 -22.67 -29.79 -18.35
CA MET A 242 -21.52 -29.68 -17.47
C MET A 242 -20.45 -30.58 -18.07
N ASP A 243 -19.44 -29.97 -18.71
CA ASP A 243 -18.19 -30.63 -19.03
C ASP A 243 -17.58 -31.09 -17.69
N GLY A 244 -17.93 -32.31 -17.30
CA GLY A 244 -17.52 -32.92 -16.06
C GLY A 244 -16.12 -33.50 -16.18
N ASN A 245 -15.19 -32.84 -15.49
CA ASN A 245 -13.87 -33.30 -15.00
C ASN A 245 -12.75 -33.54 -16.02
#